data_AF-A0A9E3RWR1-F1
#
_entry.id   AF-A0A9E3RWR1-F1
#
_cell.length_a   1.000
_cell.length_b   1.000
_cell.length_c   1.000
_cell.angle_alpha   90.00
_cell.angle_beta   90.00
_cell.angle_gamma   90.00
#
_symmetry.space_group_name_H-M   'P 1'
#
loop_
_entity.id
_entity.type
_entity.pdbx_description
1 polymer ?
#
loop_
_entity_poly.entity_id
_entity_poly.type
_entity_poly.pdbx_seq_one_letter_code
_entity_poly.pdbx_strand_id
1 'polypeptide(L)'
;MTTASTPADPFATWIATATSGLCADAVTRIREELLPHYEDTVEHLIREGAGREEAEAQAVQQLGNARKAQRGFRRTNLTVMEQKRLTDLAKLPALPFRIPGVHYLVIASPYVLALVLLAFTCLTIQDFAPLKWTLVAFTAILAVPLCVYLATIPVALPIRLGVPRLGIAVFVVFSILCVIWGIAGLYVQIFVFPLGNIDRSAMQVLGASLPSLVTTIYGLVWLVRSVRLFQKLGRAHKTLELGGGVR
;
A
#
# COMPACT_ATOMS: atom_id res chain seq x y z
N MET A 1 10.74 58.15 14.39
CA MET A 1 10.45 57.15 15.44
C MET A 1 10.89 55.79 14.92
N THR A 2 12.13 55.42 15.21
CA THR A 2 12.70 54.10 14.94
C THR A 2 12.24 53.18 16.05
N THR A 3 11.31 52.26 15.76
CA THR A 3 10.96 51.18 16.69
C THR A 3 12.21 50.30 16.83
N ALA A 4 12.90 50.40 17.96
CA ALA A 4 13.97 49.47 18.31
C ALA A 4 13.40 48.05 18.25
N SER A 5 13.79 47.30 17.22
CA SER A 5 13.37 45.91 17.06
C SER A 5 13.88 45.14 18.25
N THR A 6 12.97 44.62 19.07
CA THR A 6 13.28 43.64 20.11
C THR A 6 14.22 42.58 19.52
N PRO A 7 15.35 42.27 20.18
CA PRO A 7 16.28 41.26 19.66
C PRO A 7 15.49 39.99 19.37
N ALA A 8 15.58 39.52 18.13
CA ALA A 8 14.81 38.38 17.67
C ALA A 8 15.24 37.15 18.47
N ASP A 9 14.28 36.47 19.12
CA ASP A 9 14.52 35.23 19.86
C ASP A 9 15.30 34.24 18.95
N PRO A 10 16.51 33.80 19.38
CA PRO A 10 17.36 32.94 18.58
C PRO A 10 16.69 31.58 18.31
N PHE A 11 15.88 31.06 19.24
CA PHE A 11 15.12 29.82 19.04
C PHE A 11 14.01 30.00 18.01
N ALA A 12 13.25 31.10 18.11
CA ALA A 12 12.22 31.42 17.11
C ALA A 12 12.81 31.53 15.69
N THR A 13 13.98 32.15 15.55
CA THR A 13 14.69 32.28 14.26
C THR A 13 15.15 30.91 13.73
N TRP A 14 15.68 30.06 14.60
CA TRP A 14 16.09 28.70 14.26
C TRP A 14 14.90 27.85 13.81
N ILE A 15 13.80 27.85 14.58
CA ILE A 15 12.57 27.10 14.27
C ILE A 15 11.96 27.57 12.96
N ALA A 16 11.88 28.89 12.72
CA ALA A 16 11.36 29.43 11.46
C ALA A 16 12.18 28.94 10.25
N THR A 17 13.50 28.87 10.39
CA THR A 17 14.38 28.34 9.35
C THR A 17 14.23 26.83 9.17
N ALA A 18 14.23 26.08 10.27
CA ALA A 18 14.15 24.62 10.27
C ALA A 18 12.80 24.10 9.77
N THR A 19 11.71 24.83 9.99
CA THR A 19 10.35 24.41 9.61
C THR A 19 9.84 25.05 8.32
N SER A 20 10.66 25.85 7.63
CA SER A 20 10.28 26.52 6.39
C SER A 20 9.77 25.53 5.33
N GLY A 21 8.55 25.77 4.84
CA GLY A 21 7.86 24.96 3.82
C GLY A 21 7.01 23.80 4.35
N LEU A 22 6.98 23.57 5.67
CA LEU A 22 6.09 22.60 6.32
C LEU A 22 4.68 23.18 6.51
N CYS A 23 3.68 22.30 6.63
CA CYS A 23 2.32 22.73 7.00
C CYS A 23 2.27 23.23 8.46
N ALA A 24 1.28 24.07 8.78
CA ALA A 24 1.15 24.69 10.10
C ALA A 24 1.12 23.65 11.24
N ASP A 25 0.35 22.57 11.08
CA ASP A 25 0.24 21.51 12.09
C ASP A 25 1.61 20.86 12.38
N ALA A 26 2.43 20.65 11.35
CA ALA A 26 3.78 20.10 11.53
C ALA A 26 4.71 21.10 12.23
N VAL A 27 4.60 22.40 11.92
CA VAL A 27 5.36 23.46 12.60
C VAL A 27 5.02 23.49 14.09
N THR A 28 3.73 23.45 14.43
CA THR A 28 3.26 23.44 15.82
C THR A 28 3.80 22.24 16.57
N ARG A 29 3.66 21.03 16.01
CA ARG A 29 4.15 19.79 16.64
C ARG A 29 5.66 19.82 16.87
N ILE A 30 6.44 20.24 15.86
CA ILE A 30 7.91 20.32 15.98
C ILE A 30 8.30 21.35 17.06
N ARG A 31 7.57 22.47 17.16
CA ARG A 31 7.82 23.48 18.19
C ARG A 31 7.51 22.92 19.58
N GLU A 32 6.37 22.28 19.77
CA GLU A 32 5.96 21.66 21.04
C GLU A 32 6.94 20.58 21.51
N GLU A 33 7.52 19.82 20.56
CA GLU A 33 8.51 18.79 20.87
C GLU A 33 9.88 19.39 21.25
N LEU A 34 10.31 20.45 20.57
CA LEU A 34 11.66 21.02 20.77
C LEU A 34 11.74 22.09 21.85
N LEU A 35 10.64 22.79 22.15
CA LEU A 35 10.63 23.90 23.12
C LEU A 35 11.05 23.45 24.53
N PRO A 36 10.52 22.35 25.10
CA PRO A 36 10.95 21.90 26.43
C PRO A 36 12.44 21.56 26.48
N HIS A 37 12.95 20.90 25.44
CA HIS A 37 14.38 20.59 25.35
C HIS A 37 15.26 21.84 25.26
N TYR A 38 14.80 22.86 24.54
CA TYR A 38 15.49 24.14 24.48
C TYR A 38 15.50 24.84 25.85
N GLU A 39 14.33 24.93 26.50
CA GLU A 39 14.18 25.56 27.81
C GLU A 39 15.01 24.85 28.89
N ASP A 40 14.99 23.52 28.93
CA ASP A 40 15.79 22.69 29.84
C ASP A 40 17.29 22.94 29.65
N THR A 41 17.76 23.03 28.39
CA THR A 41 19.17 23.31 28.08
C THR A 41 19.56 24.73 28.49
N VAL A 42 18.71 25.73 28.24
CA VAL A 42 18.98 27.11 28.66
C VAL A 42 19.05 27.20 30.19
N GLU A 43 18.09 26.61 30.91
CA GLU A 43 18.09 26.61 32.37
C GLU A 43 19.32 25.88 32.93
N HIS A 44 19.72 24.77 32.32
CA HIS A 44 20.93 24.04 32.70
C HIS A 44 22.19 24.91 32.56
N LEU A 45 22.37 25.58 31.41
CA LEU A 45 23.54 26.45 31.17
C LEU A 45 23.56 27.67 32.10
N ILE A 46 22.40 28.25 32.42
CA ILE A 46 22.31 29.34 33.41
C ILE A 46 22.73 28.83 34.80
N ARG A 47 22.32 27.62 35.20
CA ARG A 47 22.76 27.00 36.47
C ARG A 47 24.26 26.72 36.51
N GLU A 48 24.88 26.50 35.35
CA GLU A 48 26.34 26.38 35.20
C GLU A 48 27.08 27.72 35.20
N GLY A 49 26.35 28.84 35.30
CA GLY A 49 26.92 30.18 35.42
C GLY A 49 27.02 30.94 34.09
N ALA A 50 26.47 30.42 32.99
CA ALA A 50 26.40 31.16 31.73
C ALA A 50 25.43 32.35 31.85
N GLY A 51 25.75 33.47 31.19
CA GLY A 51 24.79 34.56 31.01
C GLY A 51 23.60 34.10 30.16
N ARG A 52 22.41 34.68 30.36
CA ARG A 52 21.19 34.26 29.64
C ARG A 52 21.33 34.29 28.12
N GLU A 53 21.85 35.38 27.56
CA GLU A 53 22.04 35.51 26.10
C GLU A 53 23.03 34.46 25.55
N GLU A 54 24.09 34.17 26.31
CA GLU A 54 25.05 33.13 25.97
C GLU A 54 24.43 31.73 26.05
N ALA A 55 23.65 31.45 27.10
CA ALA A 55 22.93 30.20 27.29
C ALA A 55 21.93 29.95 26.15
N GLU A 56 21.16 30.96 25.76
CA GLU A 56 20.22 30.88 24.63
C GLU A 56 20.95 30.61 23.31
N ALA A 57 22.09 31.27 23.06
CA ALA A 57 22.91 31.05 21.87
C ALA A 57 23.51 29.64 21.84
N GLN A 58 24.05 29.16 22.96
CA GLN A 58 24.61 27.81 23.09
C GLN A 58 23.53 26.73 22.96
N ALA A 59 22.34 26.94 23.52
CA ALA A 59 21.22 26.01 23.39
C ALA A 59 20.77 25.87 21.92
N VAL A 60 20.68 26.97 21.17
CA VAL A 60 20.42 26.92 19.72
C VAL A 60 21.56 26.23 18.95
N GLN A 61 22.81 26.42 19.37
CA GLN A 61 23.96 25.72 18.77
C GLN A 61 23.86 24.20 18.97
N GLN A 62 23.37 23.73 20.12
CA GLN A 62 23.16 22.30 20.40
C GLN A 62 22.06 21.67 19.52
N LEU A 63 21.03 22.43 19.13
CA LEU A 63 20.03 21.99 18.15
C LEU A 63 20.63 21.73 16.75
N GLY A 64 21.82 22.29 16.50
CA GLY A 64 22.59 22.08 15.28
C GLY A 64 22.13 22.96 14.10
N ASN A 65 22.47 22.55 12.88
CA ASN A 65 22.19 23.36 11.69
C ASN A 65 20.71 23.29 11.26
N ALA A 66 19.99 24.42 11.33
CA ALA A 66 18.58 24.52 10.98
C ALA A 66 18.24 24.02 9.57
N ARG A 67 19.09 24.28 8.56
CA ARG A 67 18.86 23.79 7.17
C ARG A 67 19.04 22.28 7.06
N LYS A 68 19.90 21.68 7.87
CA LYS A 68 20.03 20.21 7.95
C LYS A 68 18.78 19.61 8.60
N ALA A 69 18.29 20.19 9.69
CA ALA A 69 17.04 19.80 10.35
C ALA A 69 15.84 19.93 9.38
N GLN A 70 15.75 21.02 8.62
CA GLN A 70 14.71 21.22 7.60
C GLN A 70 14.61 20.08 6.60
N ARG A 71 15.75 19.59 6.09
CA ARG A 71 15.77 18.44 5.17
C ARG A 71 15.29 17.15 5.86
N GLY A 72 15.60 16.98 7.14
CA GLY A 72 15.07 15.88 7.96
C GLY A 72 13.55 15.99 8.12
N PHE A 73 13.05 17.15 8.56
CA PHE A 73 11.63 17.37 8.80
C PHE A 73 10.79 17.25 7.53
N ARG A 74 11.27 17.74 6.37
CA ARG A 74 10.59 17.56 5.08
C ARG A 74 10.50 16.10 4.61
N ARG A 75 11.32 15.20 5.15
CA ARG A 75 11.24 13.76 4.83
C ARG A 75 10.20 13.03 5.67
N THR A 76 9.87 13.54 6.86
CA THR A 76 8.97 12.88 7.81
C THR A 76 7.61 13.57 7.94
N ASN A 77 7.53 14.87 7.64
CA ASN A 77 6.32 15.67 7.76
C ASN A 77 5.81 16.16 6.40
N LEU A 78 4.52 16.54 6.38
CA LEU A 78 3.87 17.10 5.20
C LEU A 78 4.30 18.54 4.96
N THR A 79 4.58 18.84 3.69
CA THR A 79 4.77 20.21 3.21
C THR A 79 3.42 20.90 2.98
N VAL A 80 3.43 22.24 2.91
CA VAL A 80 2.23 23.04 2.60
C VAL A 80 1.55 22.56 1.30
N MET A 81 2.35 22.24 0.27
CA MET A 81 1.84 21.76 -1.02
C MET A 81 1.22 20.37 -0.91
N GLU A 82 1.82 19.45 -0.15
CA GLU A 82 1.27 18.11 0.06
C GLU A 82 -0.03 18.17 0.85
N GLN A 83 -0.09 18.99 1.92
CA GLN A 83 -1.31 19.20 2.69
C GLN A 83 -2.43 19.78 1.82
N LYS A 84 -2.11 20.75 0.96
CA LYS A 84 -3.08 21.32 0.01
C LYS A 84 -3.61 20.25 -0.95
N ARG A 85 -2.73 19.43 -1.53
CA ARG A 85 -3.13 18.32 -2.42
C ARG A 85 -4.02 17.31 -1.70
N LEU A 86 -3.69 16.93 -0.46
CA LEU A 86 -4.53 16.05 0.35
C LEU A 86 -5.90 16.67 0.63
N THR A 87 -5.94 17.97 0.92
CA THR A 87 -7.19 18.71 1.14
C THR A 87 -8.04 18.79 -0.13
N ASP A 88 -7.41 19.03 -1.29
CA ASP A 88 -8.12 19.07 -2.58
C ASP A 88 -8.62 17.67 -2.98
N LEU A 89 -7.83 16.62 -2.73
CA LEU A 89 -8.27 15.23 -2.88
C LEU A 89 -9.40 14.88 -1.90
N ALA A 90 -9.42 15.46 -0.70
CA ALA A 90 -10.48 15.29 0.29
C ALA A 90 -11.81 15.91 -0.17
N LYS A 91 -11.78 16.97 -0.98
CA LYS A 91 -12.98 17.62 -1.56
C LYS A 91 -13.61 16.87 -2.72
N LEU A 92 -12.87 15.99 -3.40
CA LEU A 92 -13.47 15.16 -4.45
C LEU A 92 -14.59 14.30 -3.84
N PRO A 93 -15.75 14.17 -4.52
CA PRO A 93 -16.85 13.34 -4.04
C PRO A 93 -16.30 11.96 -3.70
N ALA A 94 -16.77 11.40 -2.59
CA ALA A 94 -16.30 10.12 -2.07
C ALA A 94 -16.68 9.00 -3.05
N LEU A 95 -15.88 8.86 -4.10
CA LEU A 95 -15.98 7.75 -5.03
C LEU A 95 -15.65 6.47 -4.24
N PRO A 96 -16.35 5.35 -4.48
CA PRO A 96 -16.09 4.08 -3.80
C PRO A 96 -14.65 3.55 -4.00
N PHE A 97 -13.90 4.17 -4.92
CA PHE A 97 -12.50 3.91 -5.23
C PHE A 97 -11.49 4.55 -4.27
N ARG A 98 -11.92 5.24 -3.21
CA ARG A 98 -11.02 5.97 -2.30
C ARG A 98 -10.14 5.07 -1.42
N ILE A 99 -10.49 3.81 -1.27
CA ILE A 99 -9.66 2.85 -0.53
C ILE A 99 -8.52 2.43 -1.48
N PRO A 100 -7.26 2.84 -1.24
CA PRO A 100 -6.15 2.41 -2.07
C PRO A 100 -6.09 0.88 -2.05
N GLY A 101 -6.35 0.24 -3.20
CA GLY A 101 -6.58 -1.21 -3.28
C GLY A 101 -7.87 -1.58 -4.00
N VAL A 102 -8.96 -0.87 -3.72
CA VAL A 102 -10.30 -1.22 -4.25
C VAL A 102 -10.39 -0.90 -5.74
N HIS A 103 -9.76 0.18 -6.22
CA HIS A 103 -9.68 0.45 -7.65
C HIS A 103 -8.93 -0.65 -8.41
N TYR A 104 -7.89 -1.24 -7.81
CA TYR A 104 -7.21 -2.40 -8.40
C TYR A 104 -8.11 -3.62 -8.43
N LEU A 105 -8.92 -3.87 -7.39
CA LEU A 105 -9.89 -4.97 -7.40
C LEU A 105 -10.95 -4.77 -8.47
N VAL A 106 -11.48 -3.55 -8.64
CA VAL A 106 -12.49 -3.28 -9.65
C VAL A 106 -11.90 -3.38 -11.06
N ILE A 107 -10.71 -2.83 -11.29
CA ILE A 107 -10.03 -2.91 -12.60
C ILE A 107 -9.59 -4.34 -12.91
N ALA A 108 -9.08 -5.11 -11.94
CA ALA A 108 -8.63 -6.48 -12.15
C ALA A 108 -9.78 -7.49 -12.24
N SER A 109 -10.93 -7.22 -11.59
CA SER A 109 -12.07 -8.14 -11.58
C SER A 109 -12.57 -8.59 -12.97
N PRO A 110 -12.74 -7.73 -13.99
CA PRO A 110 -13.16 -8.19 -15.31
C PRO A 110 -12.11 -9.08 -15.98
N TYR A 111 -10.81 -8.83 -15.76
CA TYR A 111 -9.75 -9.67 -16.32
C TYR A 111 -9.74 -11.05 -15.67
N VAL A 112 -9.82 -11.11 -14.34
CA VAL A 112 -9.91 -12.38 -13.61
C VAL A 112 -11.16 -13.16 -14.03
N LEU A 113 -12.31 -12.49 -14.12
CA LEU A 113 -13.56 -13.11 -14.56
C LEU A 113 -13.45 -13.64 -16.00
N ALA A 114 -12.87 -12.86 -16.92
CA ALA A 114 -12.65 -13.27 -18.31
C ALA A 114 -11.74 -14.51 -18.40
N LEU A 115 -10.64 -14.54 -17.64
CA LEU A 115 -9.74 -15.70 -17.59
C LEU A 115 -10.44 -16.96 -17.04
N VAL A 116 -11.27 -16.81 -16.01
CA VAL A 116 -12.07 -17.92 -15.43
C VAL A 116 -13.08 -18.46 -16.45
N LEU A 117 -13.83 -17.58 -17.12
CA LEU A 117 -14.80 -17.97 -18.15
C LEU A 117 -14.11 -18.64 -19.34
N LEU A 118 -12.94 -18.14 -19.75
CA LEU A 118 -12.17 -18.74 -20.85
C LEU A 118 -11.67 -20.14 -20.48
N ALA A 119 -11.10 -20.29 -19.28
CA ALA A 119 -10.65 -21.59 -18.77
C ALA A 119 -11.82 -22.59 -18.69
N PHE A 120 -12.99 -22.14 -18.20
CA PHE A 120 -14.20 -22.97 -18.17
C PHE A 120 -14.63 -23.40 -19.58
N THR A 121 -14.63 -22.47 -20.54
CA THR A 121 -14.98 -22.75 -21.93
C THR A 121 -14.04 -23.80 -22.55
N CYS A 122 -12.72 -23.69 -22.29
CA CYS A 122 -11.73 -24.68 -22.71
C CYS A 122 -11.97 -26.08 -22.14
N LEU A 123 -12.46 -26.18 -20.90
CA LEU A 123 -12.78 -27.46 -20.25
C LEU A 123 -14.04 -28.11 -20.83
N THR A 124 -15.02 -27.31 -21.25
CA THR A 124 -16.32 -27.81 -21.76
C THR A 124 -16.29 -28.29 -23.21
N ILE A 125 -15.46 -27.67 -24.06
CA ILE A 125 -15.35 -28.08 -25.47
C ILE A 125 -14.43 -29.30 -25.48
N GLN A 126 -14.91 -30.50 -25.86
CA GLN A 126 -14.03 -31.68 -25.98
C GLN A 126 -13.54 -31.91 -27.41
N ASP A 127 -14.35 -31.60 -28.42
CA ASP A 127 -14.16 -32.14 -29.78
C ASP A 127 -13.51 -31.17 -30.79
N PHE A 128 -13.33 -29.89 -30.42
CA PHE A 128 -12.76 -28.88 -31.33
C PHE A 128 -11.33 -28.47 -30.93
N ALA A 129 -10.35 -29.26 -31.37
CA ALA A 129 -8.93 -29.00 -31.18
C ALA A 129 -8.47 -27.58 -31.59
N PRO A 130 -8.80 -27.03 -32.78
CA PRO A 130 -8.29 -25.70 -33.17
C PRO A 130 -8.89 -24.57 -32.33
N LEU A 131 -10.14 -24.71 -31.88
CA LEU A 131 -10.80 -23.73 -31.02
C LEU A 131 -10.18 -23.70 -29.61
N LYS A 132 -9.77 -24.86 -29.08
CA LYS A 132 -9.05 -24.94 -27.80
C LYS A 132 -7.72 -24.19 -27.83
N TRP A 133 -6.91 -24.42 -28.86
CA TRP A 133 -5.59 -23.80 -28.97
C TRP A 133 -5.68 -22.28 -29.13
N THR A 134 -6.66 -21.80 -29.88
CA THR A 134 -6.91 -20.35 -30.02
C THR A 134 -7.38 -19.72 -28.71
N LEU A 135 -8.28 -20.37 -27.97
CA LEU A 135 -8.67 -19.93 -26.63
C LEU A 135 -7.47 -19.89 -25.67
N VAL A 136 -6.64 -20.93 -25.65
CA VAL A 136 -5.43 -21.00 -24.81
C VAL A 136 -4.48 -19.83 -25.11
N ALA A 137 -4.19 -19.57 -26.38
CA ALA A 137 -3.35 -18.46 -26.80
C ALA A 137 -3.93 -17.11 -26.35
N PHE A 138 -5.25 -16.94 -26.45
CA PHE A 138 -5.92 -15.72 -26.02
C PHE A 138 -5.83 -15.51 -24.49
N THR A 139 -5.96 -16.57 -23.68
CA THR A 139 -5.73 -16.53 -22.22
C THR A 139 -4.31 -16.07 -21.91
N ALA A 140 -3.31 -16.60 -22.61
CA ALA A 140 -1.91 -16.24 -22.39
C ALA A 140 -1.65 -14.76 -22.72
N ILE A 141 -2.22 -14.26 -23.84
CA ILE A 141 -2.11 -12.86 -24.24
C ILE A 141 -2.77 -11.93 -23.23
N LEU A 142 -3.92 -12.29 -22.65
CA LEU A 142 -4.61 -11.49 -21.63
C LEU A 142 -3.93 -11.54 -20.25
N ALA A 143 -3.26 -12.65 -19.91
CA ALA A 143 -2.55 -12.80 -18.65
C ALA A 143 -1.31 -11.91 -18.56
N VAL A 144 -0.58 -11.68 -19.65
CA VAL A 144 0.62 -10.83 -19.68
C VAL A 144 0.38 -9.39 -19.22
N PRO A 145 -0.57 -8.61 -19.79
CA PRO A 145 -0.84 -7.24 -19.36
C PRO A 145 -1.38 -7.19 -17.92
N LEU A 146 -2.13 -8.22 -17.48
CA LEU A 146 -2.54 -8.33 -16.08
C LEU A 146 -1.32 -8.49 -15.15
N CYS A 147 -0.38 -9.37 -15.49
CA CYS A 147 0.86 -9.55 -14.72
C CYS A 147 1.72 -8.27 -14.69
N VAL A 148 1.87 -7.58 -15.82
CA VAL A 148 2.59 -6.30 -15.89
C VAL A 148 1.89 -5.24 -15.04
N TYR A 149 0.57 -5.12 -15.15
CA TYR A 149 -0.23 -4.20 -14.35
C TYR A 149 -0.02 -4.47 -12.85
N LEU A 150 -0.15 -5.72 -12.41
CA LEU A 150 0.05 -6.11 -11.01
C LEU A 150 1.48 -5.87 -10.51
N ALA A 151 2.50 -6.04 -11.37
CA ALA A 151 3.89 -5.75 -11.03
C ALA A 151 4.17 -4.25 -10.85
N THR A 152 3.40 -3.37 -11.51
CA THR A 152 3.56 -1.90 -11.35
C THR A 152 2.90 -1.33 -10.09
N ILE A 153 1.96 -2.06 -9.47
CA ILE A 153 1.26 -1.67 -8.24
C ILE A 153 2.23 -1.33 -7.08
N PRO A 154 3.19 -2.20 -6.71
CA PRO A 154 4.10 -1.93 -5.60
C PRO A 154 5.05 -0.75 -5.86
N VAL A 155 5.29 -0.38 -7.12
CA VAL A 155 6.18 0.74 -7.49
C VAL A 155 5.43 2.08 -7.46
N ALA A 156 4.15 2.08 -7.85
CA ALA A 156 3.35 3.30 -7.96
C ALA A 156 2.74 3.77 -6.63
N LEU A 157 2.53 2.86 -5.66
CA LEU A 157 1.99 3.23 -4.36
C LEU A 157 3.10 3.74 -3.43
N PRO A 158 3.13 5.04 -3.10
CA PRO A 158 4.13 5.54 -2.17
C PRO A 158 3.96 4.86 -0.82
N ILE A 159 5.08 4.30 -0.32
CA ILE A 159 5.24 3.60 0.97
C ILE A 159 4.62 4.37 2.16
N ARG A 160 4.39 5.68 2.01
CA ARG A 160 3.84 6.59 3.02
C ARG A 160 2.35 6.39 3.33
N LEU A 161 1.57 5.67 2.52
CA LEU A 161 0.11 5.54 2.72
C LEU A 161 -0.31 4.41 3.68
N GLY A 162 0.62 3.72 4.34
CA GLY A 162 0.28 2.71 5.37
C GLY A 162 -0.46 1.48 4.83
N VAL A 163 -0.59 1.33 3.51
CA VAL A 163 -1.18 0.14 2.90
C VAL A 163 -0.33 -1.07 3.31
N PRO A 164 -0.91 -2.09 3.98
CA PRO A 164 -0.12 -3.19 4.50
C PRO A 164 0.53 -3.92 3.33
N ARG A 165 1.86 -3.91 3.26
CA ARG A 165 2.67 -4.65 2.28
C ARG A 165 2.22 -6.11 2.13
N LEU A 166 1.68 -6.68 3.20
CA LEU A 166 1.11 -8.01 3.26
C LEU A 166 -0.07 -8.20 2.29
N GLY A 167 -0.96 -7.21 2.13
CA GLY A 167 -2.13 -7.33 1.26
C GLY A 167 -1.75 -7.43 -0.22
N ILE A 168 -0.80 -6.59 -0.65
CA ILE A 168 -0.27 -6.62 -2.02
C ILE A 168 0.53 -7.91 -2.25
N ALA A 169 1.38 -8.30 -1.31
CA ALA A 169 2.16 -9.52 -1.41
C ALA A 169 1.27 -10.77 -1.50
N VAL A 170 0.26 -10.88 -0.64
CA VAL A 170 -0.71 -12.00 -0.67
C VAL A 170 -1.47 -12.03 -1.99
N PHE A 171 -1.90 -10.87 -2.51
CA PHE A 171 -2.60 -10.80 -3.79
C PHE A 171 -1.71 -11.21 -4.99
N VAL A 172 -0.46 -10.76 -5.01
CA VAL A 172 0.51 -11.13 -6.05
C VAL A 172 0.83 -12.62 -5.98
N VAL A 173 1.11 -13.17 -4.79
CA VAL A 173 1.36 -14.60 -4.59
C VAL A 173 0.15 -15.42 -5.05
N PHE A 174 -1.06 -15.01 -4.68
CA PHE A 174 -2.28 -15.68 -5.11
C PHE A 174 -2.44 -15.67 -6.64
N SER A 175 -2.20 -14.52 -7.28
CA SER A 175 -2.28 -14.38 -8.74
C SER A 175 -1.27 -15.29 -9.45
N ILE A 176 -0.04 -15.38 -8.94
CA ILE A 176 1.00 -16.29 -9.46
C ILE A 176 0.55 -17.75 -9.31
N LEU A 177 0.02 -18.14 -8.14
CA LEU A 177 -0.46 -19.50 -7.92
C LEU A 177 -1.59 -19.87 -8.88
N CYS A 178 -2.53 -18.96 -9.15
CA CYS A 178 -3.58 -19.17 -10.15
C CYS A 178 -3.02 -19.41 -11.56
N VAL A 179 -2.00 -18.64 -11.97
CA VAL A 179 -1.34 -18.81 -13.27
C VAL A 179 -0.60 -20.16 -13.34
N ILE A 180 0.20 -20.50 -12.32
CA ILE A 180 0.91 -21.79 -12.26
C ILE A 180 -0.09 -22.95 -12.36
N TRP A 181 -1.20 -22.86 -11.65
CA TRP A 181 -2.21 -23.91 -11.65
C TRP A 181 -2.90 -24.04 -13.02
N GLY A 182 -3.21 -22.91 -13.68
CA GLY A 182 -3.72 -22.91 -15.06
C GLY A 182 -2.75 -23.57 -16.05
N ILE A 183 -1.45 -23.29 -15.93
CA ILE A 183 -0.41 -23.91 -16.76
C ILE A 183 -0.31 -25.41 -16.49
N ALA A 184 -0.36 -25.84 -15.22
CA ALA A 184 -0.30 -27.25 -14.84
C ALA A 184 -1.50 -28.05 -15.39
N GLY A 185 -2.72 -27.48 -15.32
CA GLY A 185 -3.91 -28.08 -15.93
C GLY A 185 -3.78 -28.24 -17.44
N LEU A 186 -3.21 -27.23 -18.11
CA LEU A 186 -2.87 -27.27 -19.54
C LEU A 186 -1.86 -28.37 -19.85
N TYR A 187 -0.81 -28.50 -19.04
CA TYR A 187 0.21 -29.52 -19.20
C TYR A 187 -0.37 -30.94 -19.13
N VAL A 188 -1.24 -31.22 -18.15
CA VAL A 188 -1.90 -32.53 -18.04
C VAL A 188 -2.74 -32.83 -19.28
N GLN A 189 -3.51 -31.86 -19.78
CA GLN A 189 -4.32 -32.09 -20.99
C GLN A 189 -3.46 -32.32 -22.24
N ILE A 190 -2.37 -31.58 -22.41
CA ILE A 190 -1.52 -31.66 -23.61
C ILE A 190 -0.67 -32.93 -23.60
N PHE A 191 -0.08 -33.28 -22.46
CA PHE A 191 0.97 -34.31 -22.41
C PHE A 191 0.47 -35.66 -21.90
N VAL A 192 -0.51 -35.68 -20.99
CA VAL A 192 -1.01 -36.94 -20.39
C VAL A 192 -2.15 -37.53 -21.21
N PHE A 193 -3.04 -36.69 -21.75
CA PHE A 193 -4.23 -37.15 -22.45
C PHE A 193 -4.00 -37.82 -23.83
N PRO A 194 -3.01 -37.43 -24.65
CA PRO A 194 -2.78 -38.09 -25.94
C PRO A 194 -1.91 -39.36 -25.87
N LEU A 195 -1.35 -39.69 -24.70
CA LEU A 195 -0.63 -40.96 -24.48
C LEU A 195 -1.67 -42.09 -24.27
N GLY A 196 -2.13 -42.64 -25.38
CA GLY A 196 -3.30 -43.50 -25.48
C GLY A 196 -3.23 -44.88 -24.81
N ASN A 197 -4.43 -45.50 -24.78
CA ASN A 197 -4.77 -46.90 -24.50
C ASN A 197 -4.82 -47.40 -23.06
N ILE A 198 -4.89 -46.52 -22.06
CA ILE A 198 -5.37 -46.94 -20.73
C ILE A 198 -6.89 -46.83 -20.71
N ASP A 199 -7.54 -47.94 -20.36
CA ASP A 199 -8.99 -48.19 -20.36
C ASP A 199 -9.81 -46.95 -19.94
N ARG A 200 -10.43 -46.29 -20.93
CA ARG A 200 -11.13 -45.00 -20.76
C ARG A 200 -12.31 -45.07 -19.77
N SER A 201 -12.79 -46.28 -19.50
CA SER A 201 -13.91 -46.58 -18.61
C SER A 201 -13.58 -46.28 -17.13
N ALA A 202 -12.34 -46.52 -16.69
CA ALA A 202 -11.94 -46.34 -15.29
C ALA A 202 -11.70 -44.85 -14.91
N MET A 203 -11.25 -44.03 -15.86
CA MET A 203 -10.95 -42.62 -15.63
C MET A 203 -12.18 -41.69 -15.72
N GLN A 204 -13.24 -42.07 -16.43
CA GLN A 204 -14.44 -41.23 -16.57
C GLN A 204 -15.23 -41.07 -15.26
N VAL A 205 -15.16 -42.05 -14.35
CA VAL A 205 -15.92 -42.02 -13.09
C VAL A 205 -15.16 -41.28 -11.97
N LEU A 206 -13.83 -41.30 -11.99
CA LEU A 206 -12.99 -40.68 -10.94
C LEU A 206 -12.39 -39.32 -11.35
N GLY A 207 -12.20 -39.05 -12.64
CA GLY A 207 -11.47 -37.88 -13.12
C GLY A 207 -12.28 -36.60 -13.32
N ALA A 208 -13.60 -36.69 -13.51
CA ALA A 208 -14.38 -35.55 -14.01
C ALA A 208 -15.02 -34.64 -12.93
N SER A 209 -15.25 -35.14 -11.71
CA SER A 209 -16.12 -34.45 -10.73
C SER A 209 -15.46 -34.13 -9.39
N LEU A 210 -14.49 -34.91 -8.93
CA LEU A 210 -13.90 -34.73 -7.60
C LEU A 210 -12.91 -33.55 -7.51
N PRO A 211 -11.96 -33.37 -8.45
CA PRO A 211 -11.00 -32.28 -8.34
C PRO A 211 -11.64 -30.90 -8.51
N SER A 212 -12.62 -30.75 -9.42
CA SER A 212 -13.29 -29.48 -9.69
C SER A 212 -14.22 -29.05 -8.55
N LEU A 213 -14.90 -29.99 -7.91
CA LEU A 213 -15.86 -29.69 -6.84
C LEU A 213 -15.13 -29.38 -5.52
N VAL A 214 -14.08 -30.14 -5.19
CA VAL A 214 -13.23 -29.86 -4.02
C VAL A 214 -12.51 -28.51 -4.18
N THR A 215 -11.99 -28.19 -5.37
CA THR A 215 -11.32 -26.90 -5.62
C THR A 215 -12.29 -25.71 -5.60
N THR A 216 -13.50 -25.86 -6.12
CA THR A 216 -14.54 -24.81 -6.04
C THR A 216 -14.93 -24.54 -4.60
N ILE A 217 -15.11 -25.58 -3.78
CA ILE A 217 -15.43 -25.43 -2.35
C ILE A 217 -14.28 -24.77 -1.59
N TYR A 218 -13.03 -25.19 -1.81
CA TYR A 218 -11.87 -24.57 -1.15
C TYR A 218 -11.67 -23.11 -1.56
N GLY A 219 -11.88 -22.78 -2.84
CA GLY A 219 -11.84 -21.40 -3.33
C GLY A 219 -12.90 -20.52 -2.67
N LEU A 220 -14.13 -21.02 -2.53
CA LEU A 220 -15.24 -20.29 -1.90
C LEU A 220 -15.02 -20.08 -0.39
N VAL A 221 -14.60 -21.13 0.33
CA VAL A 221 -14.30 -21.05 1.76
C VAL A 221 -13.17 -20.07 2.02
N TRP A 222 -12.13 -20.08 1.20
CA TRP A 222 -11.00 -19.18 1.33
C TRP A 222 -11.37 -17.73 0.99
N LEU A 223 -12.15 -17.49 -0.08
CA LEU A 223 -12.66 -16.16 -0.43
C LEU A 223 -13.46 -15.53 0.73
N VAL A 224 -14.39 -16.30 1.32
CA VAL A 224 -15.19 -15.85 2.46
C VAL A 224 -14.31 -15.53 3.67
N ARG A 225 -13.25 -16.33 3.90
CA ARG A 225 -12.31 -16.11 5.00
C ARG A 225 -11.48 -14.85 4.79
N SER A 226 -11.00 -14.61 3.57
CA SER A 226 -10.24 -13.41 3.18
C SER A 226 -11.08 -12.14 3.30
N VAL A 227 -12.33 -12.16 2.87
CA VAL A 227 -13.27 -11.04 3.05
C VAL A 227 -13.48 -10.72 4.54
N ARG A 228 -13.70 -11.74 5.38
CA ARG A 228 -13.84 -11.54 6.84
C ARG A 228 -12.57 -10.98 7.48
N LEU A 229 -11.40 -11.40 7.01
CA LEU A 229 -10.11 -10.94 7.53
C LEU A 229 -9.88 -9.47 7.16
N PHE A 230 -10.19 -9.08 5.91
CA PHE A 230 -10.20 -7.68 5.48
C PHE A 230 -11.16 -6.82 6.29
N GLN A 231 -12.38 -7.31 6.56
CA GLN A 231 -13.35 -6.61 7.42
C GLN A 231 -12.88 -6.45 8.86
N LYS A 232 -12.11 -7.42 9.40
CA LYS A 232 -11.51 -7.30 10.74
C LYS A 232 -10.37 -6.29 10.75
N LEU A 233 -9.49 -6.31 9.75
CA LEU A 233 -8.40 -5.35 9.63
C LEU A 233 -8.92 -3.91 9.44
N GLY A 234 -9.96 -3.72 8.63
CA GLY A 234 -10.59 -2.41 8.47
C GLY A 234 -11.19 -1.87 9.78
N ARG A 235 -11.77 -2.75 10.61
CA ARG A 235 -12.27 -2.37 11.94
C ARG A 235 -11.14 -2.00 12.91
N ALA A 236 -10.05 -2.77 12.90
CA ALA A 236 -8.88 -2.52 13.75
C ALA A 236 -8.19 -1.18 13.41
N HIS A 237 -8.12 -0.83 12.12
CA HIS A 237 -7.60 0.48 11.68
C HIS A 237 -8.47 1.62 12.20
N LYS A 238 -9.80 1.48 12.10
CA LYS A 238 -10.75 2.52 12.55
C LYS A 238 -10.69 2.75 14.06
N THR A 239 -10.40 1.72 14.85
CA THR A 239 -10.16 1.86 16.30
C THR A 239 -8.85 2.54 16.63
N LEU A 240 -7.80 2.38 15.81
CA LEU A 240 -6.52 3.08 16.00
C LEU A 240 -6.62 4.57 15.67
N GLU A 241 -7.39 4.94 14.64
CA GLU A 241 -7.65 6.35 14.32
C GLU A 241 -8.48 7.07 15.39
N LEU A 242 -9.46 6.39 15.99
CA LEU A 242 -10.29 6.97 17.06
C LEU A 242 -9.59 7.03 18.42
N GLY A 243 -8.61 6.15 18.68
CA GLY A 243 -7.85 6.12 19.93
C GLY A 243 -6.69 7.13 20.00
N GLY A 244 -6.21 7.63 18.86
CA GLY A 244 -5.08 8.57 18.80
C GLY A 244 -5.44 10.05 19.00
N GLY A 245 -6.73 10.39 19.14
CA GLY A 245 -7.21 11.77 19.25
C GLY A 245 -7.49 12.25 20.68
N VAL A 246 -7.17 11.45 21.71
CA VAL A 246 -7.33 11.84 23.11
C VAL A 246 -5.97 11.72 23.80
N ARG A 247 -5.18 12.78 23.71
CA ARG A 247 -4.13 13.17 24.66
C ARG A 247 -3.69 14.59 24.35
#